data_AF-K2QGP6-F1
#
_entry.id   AF-K2QGP6-F1
#
_cell.length_a   1.000
_cell.length_b   1.000
_cell.length_c   1.000
_cell.angle_alpha   90.00
_cell.angle_beta   90.00
_cell.angle_gamma   90.00
#
_symmetry.space_group_name_H-M   'P 1'
#
loop_
_entity.id
_entity.type
_entity.pdbx_description
1 polymer ?
#
loop_
_entity_poly.entity_id
_entity_poly.type
_entity_poly.pdbx_seq_one_letter_code
_entity_poly.pdbx_strand_id
1 'polypeptide(L)' 'MAKQNFNALINRAKSSNQQKIIQKVSPVKSTKDKEVQFSFYLSKKLLKEIKLKALNENESIKNLINKALEQYLNAN' A
#
# COMPACT_ATOMS: atom_id res chain seq x y z
N MET A 1 -55.10 5.77 5.19
CA MET A 1 -54.46 6.89 5.91
C MET A 1 -52.94 6.72 6.05
N ALA A 2 -52.39 5.63 6.61
CA ALA A 2 -50.94 5.52 6.86
C ALA A 2 -50.02 5.48 5.61
N LYS A 3 -50.45 4.88 4.49
CA LYS A 3 -49.65 4.78 3.24
C LYS A 3 -49.39 6.13 2.56
N GLN A 4 -50.28 7.11 2.74
CA GLN A 4 -50.16 8.43 2.12
C GLN A 4 -49.02 9.25 2.76
N ASN A 5 -48.77 9.07 4.05
CA ASN A 5 -47.69 9.74 4.78
C ASN A 5 -46.30 9.23 4.37
N PHE A 6 -46.18 7.95 4.05
CA PHE A 6 -44.91 7.36 3.59
C PHE A 6 -44.52 7.87 2.20
N ASN A 7 -45.49 7.96 1.29
CA ASN A 7 -45.24 8.51 -0.05
C ASN A 7 -44.81 9.98 0.00
N ALA A 8 -45.37 10.78 0.92
CA ALA A 8 -44.94 12.15 1.14
C ALA A 8 -43.47 12.24 1.61
N LEU A 9 -43.04 11.33 2.48
CA LEU A 9 -41.65 11.23 2.94
C LEU A 9 -40.68 10.85 1.82
N ILE A 10 -41.05 9.86 0.99
CA ILE A 10 -40.24 9.46 -0.18
C ILE A 10 -40.08 10.62 -1.15
N ASN A 11 -41.17 11.34 -1.45
CA ASN A 11 -41.14 12.46 -2.38
C ASN A 11 -40.26 13.60 -1.85
N ARG A 12 -40.28 13.85 -0.54
CA ARG A 12 -39.39 14.82 0.12
C ARG A 12 -37.92 14.40 0.09
N ALA A 13 -37.63 13.11 0.24
CA ALA A 13 -36.28 12.57 0.12
C ALA A 13 -35.75 12.66 -1.32
N LYS A 14 -36.61 12.41 -2.32
CA LYS A 14 -36.26 12.52 -3.75
C LYS A 14 -36.13 13.97 -4.23
N SER A 15 -36.89 14.90 -3.67
CA SER A 15 -36.79 16.33 -4.00
C SER A 15 -35.61 17.02 -3.32
N SER A 16 -35.04 16.40 -2.28
CA SER A 16 -33.77 16.82 -1.69
C SER A 16 -32.65 16.48 -2.67
N ASN A 17 -32.39 17.40 -3.60
CA ASN A 17 -31.32 17.31 -4.58
C ASN A 17 -29.97 17.56 -3.87
N GLN A 18 -29.63 16.71 -2.90
CA GLN A 18 -28.33 16.69 -2.26
C GLN A 18 -27.34 16.30 -3.34
N GLN A 19 -26.67 17.31 -3.91
CA GLN A 19 -25.56 17.12 -4.82
C GLN A 19 -24.57 16.18 -4.13
N LYS A 20 -24.57 14.91 -4.52
CA LYS A 20 -23.61 13.95 -4.00
C LYS A 20 -22.25 14.50 -4.40
N ILE A 21 -21.47 14.95 -3.43
CA ILE A 21 -20.08 15.32 -3.65
C ILE A 21 -19.36 14.00 -3.96
N ILE A 22 -19.37 13.59 -5.23
CA ILE A 22 -18.64 12.41 -5.67
C ILE A 22 -17.17 12.77 -5.55
N GLN A 23 -16.51 12.20 -4.55
CA GLN A 23 -15.08 12.39 -4.35
C GLN A 23 -14.35 11.85 -5.59
N LYS A 24 -13.75 12.76 -6.37
CA LYS A 24 -12.92 12.38 -7.50
C LYS A 24 -11.61 11.78 -6.98
N VAL A 25 -11.46 10.46 -7.09
CA VAL A 25 -10.20 9.78 -6.82
C VAL A 25 -9.33 9.85 -8.07
N SER A 26 -8.15 10.44 -7.95
CA SER A 26 -7.12 10.42 -8.98
C SER A 26 -5.99 9.48 -8.57
N PRO A 27 -5.40 8.70 -9.50
CA PRO A 27 -4.20 7.94 -9.21
C PRO A 27 -3.10 8.86 -8.68
N VAL A 28 -2.51 8.50 -7.54
CA VAL A 28 -1.31 9.18 -7.05
C VAL A 28 -0.21 8.89 -8.07
N LYS A 29 0.35 9.95 -8.66
CA LYS A 29 1.53 9.82 -9.53
C LYS A 29 2.62 9.14 -8.71
N SER A 30 3.02 7.93 -9.12
CA SER A 30 4.12 7.22 -8.47
C SER A 30 5.34 8.12 -8.53
N THR A 31 5.86 8.52 -7.37
CA THR A 31 7.19 9.08 -7.28
C THR A 31 8.13 8.09 -7.97
N LYS A 32 8.90 8.56 -8.95
CA LYS A 32 9.98 7.76 -9.53
C LYS A 32 11.05 7.67 -8.44
N ASP A 33 10.84 6.80 -7.48
CA ASP A 33 11.87 6.44 -6.53
C ASP A 33 13.03 5.86 -7.34
N LYS A 34 14.28 6.18 -6.95
CA LYS A 34 15.50 5.75 -7.68
C LYS A 34 15.73 4.23 -7.64
N GLU A 35 14.72 3.47 -7.23
CA GLU A 35 14.79 2.04 -6.99
C GLU A 35 14.03 1.29 -8.07
N VAL A 36 14.60 0.19 -8.53
CA VAL A 36 13.98 -0.73 -9.49
C VAL A 36 13.66 -2.03 -8.78
N GLN A 37 12.52 -2.64 -9.10
CA GLN A 37 12.17 -3.96 -8.58
C GLN A 37 13.16 -5.01 -9.10
N PHE A 38 13.76 -5.75 -8.17
CA PHE A 38 14.66 -6.87 -8.47
C PHE A 38 14.14 -8.15 -7.80
N SER A 39 14.05 -9.24 -8.57
CA SER A 39 13.57 -10.53 -8.08
C SER A 39 14.53 -11.63 -8.50
N PHE A 40 14.91 -12.49 -7.55
CA PHE A 40 15.80 -13.62 -7.79
C PHE A 40 15.53 -14.74 -6.79
N TYR A 41 16.01 -15.94 -7.11
CA TYR A 41 15.90 -17.09 -6.21
C TYR A 41 17.03 -17.08 -5.18
N LEU A 42 16.69 -17.35 -3.93
CA LEU A 42 17.63 -17.48 -2.82
C LEU A 42 17.48 -18.87 -2.19
N SER A 43 18.57 -19.43 -1.68
CA SER A 43 18.48 -20.68 -0.93
C SER A 43 17.62 -20.50 0.33
N LYS A 44 16.82 -21.53 0.67
CA LYS A 44 15.94 -21.49 1.85
C LYS A 44 16.71 -21.21 3.15
N LYS A 45 17.93 -21.77 3.24
CA LYS A 45 18.83 -21.56 4.38
C LYS A 45 19.23 -20.10 4.50
N LEU A 46 19.70 -19.50 3.41
CA LEU A 46 20.16 -18.10 3.40
C LEU A 46 19.02 -17.12 3.68
N LEU A 47 17.81 -17.36 3.15
CA LEU A 47 16.65 -16.55 3.48
C LEU A 47 16.30 -16.59 4.98
N LYS A 48 16.43 -17.77 5.61
CA LYS A 48 16.18 -17.93 7.05
C LYS A 48 17.19 -17.15 7.88
N GLU A 49 18.47 -17.23 7.54
CA GLU A 49 19.54 -16.51 8.23
C GLU A 49 19.38 -14.99 8.10
N ILE A 50 19.06 -14.50 6.90
CA ILE A 50 18.77 -13.07 6.66
C ILE A 50 17.60 -12.58 7.52
N LYS A 51 16.52 -13.36 7.62
CA LYS A 51 15.35 -13.01 8.45
C LYS A 51 15.71 -12.92 9.93
N LEU A 52 16.48 -13.88 10.44
CA LEU A 52 16.93 -13.87 11.84
C LEU A 52 17.81 -12.66 12.12
N LYS A 53 18.75 -12.36 11.21
CA LYS A 53 19.63 -11.19 11.34
C LYS A 53 18.85 -9.86 11.32
N ALA A 54 17.90 -9.72 10.39
CA ALA A 54 17.02 -8.56 10.31
C ALA A 54 16.21 -8.34 11.60
N LEU A 55 15.71 -9.42 12.22
CA LEU A 55 15.03 -9.35 13.52
C LEU A 55 15.97 -8.89 14.65
N ASN A 56 17.18 -9.44 14.71
CA ASN A 56 18.16 -9.11 15.74
C ASN A 56 18.65 -7.66 15.66
N GLU A 57 18.83 -7.14 14.43
CA GLU A 57 19.34 -5.79 14.19
C GLU A 57 18.22 -4.74 14.13
N ASN A 58 16.95 -5.16 14.27
CA ASN A 58 15.76 -4.31 14.08
C ASN A 58 15.80 -3.54 12.74
N GLU A 59 16.26 -4.22 11.68
CA GLU A 59 16.39 -3.68 10.33
C GLU A 59 15.48 -4.41 9.34
N SER A 60 15.18 -3.75 8.21
CA SER A 60 14.43 -4.40 7.13
C SER A 60 15.33 -5.36 6.34
N ILE A 61 14.73 -6.45 5.85
CA ILE A 61 15.42 -7.41 4.96
C ILE A 61 15.96 -6.70 3.71
N LYS A 62 15.22 -5.74 3.17
CA LYS A 62 15.65 -4.92 2.02
C LYS A 62 16.95 -4.18 2.34
N ASN A 63 17.02 -3.48 3.47
CA ASN A 63 18.20 -2.70 3.85
C ASN A 63 19.41 -3.63 4.07
N LEU A 64 19.20 -4.77 4.73
CA LEU A 64 20.26 -5.75 4.96
C LEU A 64 20.85 -6.28 3.64
N ILE A 65 20.00 -6.62 2.68
CA ILE A 65 20.43 -7.12 1.37
C ILE A 65 21.18 -6.02 0.60
N ASN A 66 20.65 -4.80 0.56
CA ASN A 66 21.30 -3.68 -0.13
C ASN A 66 22.67 -3.37 0.49
N LYS A 67 22.76 -3.31 1.82
CA LYS A 67 24.04 -3.11 2.52
C LYS A 67 25.04 -4.20 2.21
N ALA A 68 24.62 -5.46 2.20
CA ALA A 68 25.51 -6.58 1.87
C ALA A 68 26.03 -6.48 0.42
N LEU A 69 25.18 -6.09 -0.53
CA LEU A 69 25.57 -5.87 -1.93
C LEU A 69 26.52 -4.68 -2.06
N GLU A 70 26.23 -3.54 -1.42
CA GLU A 70 27.09 -2.36 -1.41
C GLU A 70 28.45 -2.66 -0.80
N GLN A 71 28.48 -3.35 0.35
CA GLN A 71 29.72 -3.78 1.00
C GLN A 71 30.54 -4.69 0.09
N TYR A 72 29.91 -5.67 -0.57
CA TYR A 72 30.59 -6.56 -1.49
C TYR A 72 31.20 -5.83 -2.69
N LEU A 73 30.51 -4.82 -3.22
CA LEU A 73 30.99 -4.02 -4.35
C LEU A 73 32.07 -3.01 -3.96
N ASN A 74 32.00 -2.44 -2.75
CA ASN A 74 32.94 -1.42 -2.26
C ASN A 74 34.19 -1.99 -1.58
N ALA A 75 34.22 -3.30 -1.28
CA ALA A 75 35.36 -3.97 -0.64
C ALA A 75 36.49 -4.36 -1.62
N ASN A 76 36.51 -3.78 -2.82
CA ASN A 76 37.55 -3.93 -3.85
C ASN A 76 38.31 -2.62 -4.07
#